data_AF-G0P2F1-F1
#
_entry.id   AF-G0P2F1-F1
#
_cell.length_a   1.000
_cell.length_b   1.000
_cell.length_c   1.000
_cell.angle_alpha   90.00
_cell.angle_beta   90.00
_cell.angle_gamma   90.00
#
_symmetry.space_group_name_H-M   'P 1'
#
loop_
_entity.id
_entity.type
_entity.pdbx_description
1 polymer ?
#
loop_
_entity_poly.entity_id
_entity_poly.type
_entity_poly.pdbx_seq_one_letter_code
_entity_poly.pdbx_strand_id
1 'polypeptide(L)'
;MRVPAGAPVPFWLNVKNRLPKWAKLNRPSLGSIAVVTTALVTCCAVAAVTLYPKYHHDYYQKAQKEERALLRSSREQQAGSQNVWIDPFDKK
;
A
#
# COMPACT_ATOMS: atom_id res chain seq x y z
N MET A 1 6.23 26.38 -34.64
CA MET A 1 6.08 27.70 -35.27
C MET A 1 7.06 28.65 -34.61
N ARG A 2 7.98 29.25 -35.38
CA ARG A 2 8.77 30.39 -34.89
C ARG A 2 7.79 31.57 -34.79
N VAL A 3 7.65 32.14 -33.60
CA VAL A 3 6.81 33.33 -33.41
C VAL A 3 7.49 34.48 -34.15
N PRO A 4 6.81 35.20 -35.05
CA PRO A 4 7.40 36.33 -35.75
C PRO A 4 7.82 37.40 -34.75
N ALA A 5 9.00 38.01 -34.97
CA ALA A 5 9.52 39.06 -34.12
C ALA A 5 8.55 40.26 -34.12
N GLY A 6 7.95 40.57 -32.97
CA GLY A 6 7.03 41.71 -32.79
C GLY A 6 5.56 41.35 -32.50
N ALA A 7 5.16 40.08 -32.59
CA ALA A 7 3.80 39.69 -32.18
C ALA A 7 3.69 39.55 -30.65
N PRO A 8 2.59 40.02 -30.01
CA PRO A 8 2.38 39.85 -28.57
C PRO A 8 2.27 38.36 -28.26
N VAL A 9 3.29 37.83 -27.58
CA VAL A 9 3.34 36.42 -27.21
C VAL A 9 2.56 36.24 -25.90
N PRO A 10 1.50 35.41 -25.85
CA PRO A 10 0.80 35.16 -24.60
C PRO A 10 1.78 34.57 -23.57
N PHE A 11 1.67 35.02 -22.32
CA PHE A 11 2.60 34.71 -21.23
C PHE A 11 2.95 33.22 -21.14
N TRP A 12 1.94 32.36 -21.23
CA TRP A 12 2.09 30.90 -21.23
C TRP A 12 2.95 30.33 -22.35
N LEU A 13 2.91 30.94 -23.55
CA LEU A 13 3.71 30.50 -24.69
C LEU A 13 5.17 30.92 -24.53
N ASN A 14 5.42 32.05 -23.86
CA ASN A 14 6.77 32.51 -23.52
C ASN A 14 7.43 31.60 -22.46
N VAL A 15 6.67 31.19 -21.43
CA VAL A 15 7.12 30.21 -20.43
C VAL A 15 7.43 28.85 -21.09
N LYS A 16 6.56 28.38 -22.00
CA LYS A 16 6.76 27.12 -22.73
C LYS A 16 8.00 27.15 -23.64
N ASN A 17 8.30 28.30 -24.26
CA ASN A 17 9.49 28.47 -25.11
C ASN A 17 10.79 28.54 -24.28
N ARG A 18 10.77 29.09 -23.06
CA ARG A 18 11.94 29.09 -22.16
C ARG A 18 12.27 27.72 -21.58
N LEU A 19 11.29 26.82 -21.45
CA LEU A 19 11.47 25.48 -20.87
C LEU A 19 11.11 24.37 -21.87
N PRO A 20 11.88 24.20 -22.97
CA PRO A 20 11.55 23.24 -24.03
C PRO A 20 11.56 21.78 -23.57
N LYS A 21 12.29 21.46 -22.48
CA LYS A 21 12.29 20.11 -21.87
C LYS A 21 10.94 19.77 -21.22
N TRP A 22 10.24 20.75 -20.66
CA TRP A 22 8.92 20.56 -20.06
C TRP A 22 7.83 20.46 -21.12
N ALA A 23 8.02 21.10 -22.27
CA ALA A 23 7.10 20.98 -23.40
C ALA A 23 7.02 19.54 -23.96
N LYS A 24 8.10 18.74 -23.84
CA LYS A 24 8.09 17.31 -24.19
C LYS A 24 7.32 16.44 -23.20
N LEU A 25 7.10 16.92 -21.98
CA LEU A 25 6.33 16.22 -20.95
C LEU A 25 4.81 16.25 -21.24
N ASN A 26 4.33 17.21 -22.03
CA ASN A 26 2.90 17.39 -22.33
C ASN A 26 2.33 16.32 -23.28
N ARG A 27 3.18 15.48 -23.89
CA ARG A 27 2.78 14.32 -24.69
C ARG A 27 3.66 13.13 -24.33
N PRO A 28 3.49 12.56 -23.12
CA PRO A 28 4.21 11.35 -22.76
C PRO A 28 3.83 10.24 -23.73
N SER A 29 4.81 9.44 -24.17
CA SER A 29 4.52 8.29 -25.01
C SER A 29 3.73 7.25 -24.21
N LEU A 30 2.92 6.44 -24.88
CA LEU A 30 2.12 5.39 -24.22
C LEU A 30 3.01 4.42 -23.42
N GLY A 31 4.22 4.15 -23.91
CA GLY A 31 5.24 3.36 -23.21
C GLY A 31 5.78 4.05 -21.95
N SER A 32 6.00 5.36 -21.98
CA SER A 32 6.44 6.12 -20.80
C SER A 32 5.39 6.11 -19.69
N ILE A 33 4.10 6.22 -20.06
CA ILE A 33 3.00 6.11 -19.09
C ILE A 33 2.98 4.70 -18.47
N ALA A 34 3.03 3.66 -19.30
CA ALA A 34 3.02 2.28 -18.84
C ALA A 34 4.13 2.01 -17.81
N VAL A 35 5.39 2.36 -18.12
CA VAL A 35 6.52 2.16 -17.21
C VAL A 35 6.33 2.90 -15.89
N VAL A 36 5.89 4.17 -15.92
CA VAL A 36 5.66 4.95 -14.70
C VAL A 36 4.56 4.34 -13.85
N THR A 37 3.45 3.91 -14.48
CA THR A 37 2.35 3.26 -13.75
C THR A 37 2.79 1.95 -13.11
N THR A 38 3.52 1.10 -13.83
CA THR A 38 4.05 -0.15 -13.27
C THR A 38 5.01 0.14 -12.12
N ALA A 39 5.93 1.09 -12.26
CA ALA A 39 6.86 1.45 -11.19
C ALA A 39 6.15 1.96 -9.94
N LEU A 40 5.10 2.77 -10.09
CA LEU A 40 4.29 3.25 -8.97
C LEU A 40 3.56 2.11 -8.27
N VAL A 41 2.91 1.23 -9.02
CA VAL A 41 2.20 0.07 -8.45
C VAL A 41 3.18 -0.86 -7.72
N THR A 42 4.35 -1.12 -8.30
CA THR A 42 5.39 -1.93 -7.66
C THR A 42 5.90 -1.26 -6.39
N CYS A 43 6.15 0.05 -6.38
CA CYS A 43 6.54 0.77 -5.16
C CYS A 43 5.47 0.68 -4.07
N CYS A 44 4.18 0.86 -4.43
CA CYS A 44 3.08 0.70 -3.48
C CYS A 44 3.00 -0.72 -2.92
N ALA A 45 3.20 -1.75 -3.75
CA ALA A 45 3.21 -3.14 -3.31
C ALA A 45 4.36 -3.41 -2.32
N VAL A 46 5.57 -2.93 -2.62
CA VAL A 46 6.73 -3.07 -1.73
C VAL A 46 6.49 -2.31 -0.41
N ALA A 47 5.94 -1.11 -0.48
CA ALA A 47 5.60 -0.31 0.70
C ALA A 47 4.53 -1.02 1.56
N ALA A 48 3.50 -1.61 0.94
CA ALA A 48 2.49 -2.37 1.65
C ALA A 48 3.13 -3.58 2.38
N VAL A 49 3.95 -4.38 1.71
CA VAL A 49 4.57 -5.56 2.34
C VAL A 49 5.54 -5.19 3.46
N THR A 50 6.25 -4.07 3.35
CA THR A 50 7.29 -3.69 4.32
C THR A 50 6.77 -2.86 5.48
N LEU A 51 5.80 -1.97 5.24
CA LEU A 51 5.29 -1.03 6.25
C LEU A 51 4.05 -1.58 6.97
N TYR A 52 3.15 -2.25 6.26
CA TYR A 52 1.92 -2.80 6.84
C TYR A 52 2.18 -3.71 8.06
N PRO A 53 3.11 -4.69 8.03
CA PRO A 53 3.39 -5.51 9.20
C PRO A 53 4.05 -4.74 10.35
N LYS A 54 4.75 -3.64 10.07
CA LYS A 54 5.30 -2.77 11.12
C LYS A 54 4.21 -1.98 11.83
N TYR A 55 3.22 -1.46 11.10
CA TYR A 55 2.09 -0.74 11.70
C TYR A 55 1.12 -1.65 12.44
N HIS A 56 0.90 -2.88 11.96
CA HIS A 56 -0.04 -3.83 12.54
C HIS A 56 0.64 -4.93 13.38
N HIS A 57 1.78 -4.61 14.00
CA HIS A 57 2.59 -5.59 14.73
C HIS A 57 1.78 -6.36 15.80
N ASP A 58 0.95 -5.66 16.57
CA ASP A 58 0.14 -6.24 17.63
C ASP A 58 -0.89 -7.25 17.11
N TYR A 59 -1.45 -7.01 15.93
CA TYR A 59 -2.40 -7.93 15.29
C TYR A 59 -1.69 -9.24 14.96
N TYR A 60 -0.53 -9.18 14.30
CA TYR A 60 0.21 -10.38 13.91
C TYR A 60 0.75 -11.15 15.11
N GLN A 61 1.18 -10.47 16.17
CA GLN A 61 1.58 -11.13 17.41
C GLN A 61 0.42 -11.89 18.06
N LYS A 62 -0.76 -11.27 18.15
CA LYS A 62 -1.94 -11.88 18.76
C LYS A 62 -2.42 -13.08 17.94
N ALA A 63 -2.52 -12.94 16.62
CA ALA A 63 -2.90 -14.03 15.73
C ALA A 63 -1.95 -15.23 15.88
N GLN A 64 -0.63 -15.01 15.87
CA GLN A 64 0.31 -16.11 16.09
C GLN A 64 0.20 -16.75 17.49
N LYS A 65 -0.07 -15.94 18.52
CA LYS A 65 -0.24 -16.46 19.88
C LYS A 65 -1.50 -17.31 19.99
N GLU A 66 -2.58 -16.89 19.36
CA GLU A 66 -3.85 -17.62 19.32
C GLU A 66 -3.72 -18.92 18.52
N GLU A 67 -3.15 -18.88 17.32
CA GLU A 67 -2.90 -20.08 16.52
C GLU A 67 -1.99 -21.08 17.26
N ARG A 68 -0.92 -20.60 17.92
CA ARG A 68 -0.07 -21.47 18.74
C ARG A 68 -0.81 -22.03 19.96
N ALA A 69 -1.71 -21.25 20.56
CA ALA A 69 -2.52 -21.72 21.67
C ALA A 69 -3.46 -22.84 21.22
N LEU A 70 -4.09 -22.72 20.04
CA LEU A 70 -4.93 -23.76 19.44
C LEU A 70 -4.16 -25.04 19.11
N LEU A 71 -2.90 -24.93 18.65
CA LEU A 71 -2.08 -26.10 18.35
C LEU A 71 -1.54 -26.81 19.61
N ARG A 72 -1.40 -26.08 20.72
CA ARG A 72 -0.85 -26.61 21.98
C ARG A 72 -1.91 -26.93 23.04
N SER A 73 -3.15 -26.50 22.84
CA SER A 73 -4.25 -26.80 23.77
C SER A 73 -4.61 -28.28 23.74
N SER A 74 -4.93 -28.85 24.90
CA SER A 74 -5.53 -30.18 24.97
C SER A 74 -6.96 -30.14 24.40
N ARG A 75 -7.49 -31.31 23.97
CA ARG A 75 -8.89 -31.43 23.51
C ARG A 75 -9.89 -30.86 24.52
N GLU A 76 -9.60 -31.04 25.81
CA GLU A 76 -10.40 -30.55 26.93
C GLU A 76 -10.38 -29.02 27.05
N GLN A 77 -9.22 -28.38 26.83
CA GLN A 77 -9.08 -26.93 26.83
C GLN A 77 -9.78 -26.29 25.62
N GLN A 78 -9.73 -26.94 24.46
CA GLN A 78 -10.43 -26.51 23.24
C GLN A 78 -11.95 -26.63 23.34
N ALA A 79 -12.45 -27.66 24.06
CA ALA A 79 -13.87 -27.85 24.28
C ALA A 79 -14.50 -26.75 25.15
N GLY A 80 -13.70 -25.95 25.87
CA GLY A 80 -14.16 -24.80 26.65
C GLY A 80 -15.36 -25.16 27.51
N SER A 81 -16.45 -24.39 27.42
CA SER A 81 -17.68 -24.63 28.19
C SER A 81 -18.45 -25.91 27.84
N GLN A 82 -18.08 -26.61 26.77
CA GLN A 82 -18.65 -27.91 26.39
C GLN A 82 -17.83 -29.09 26.91
N ASN A 83 -16.75 -28.83 27.64
CA ASN A 83 -15.96 -29.89 28.27
C ASN A 83 -16.78 -30.55 29.40
N VAL A 84 -17.01 -31.86 29.26
CA VAL A 84 -17.79 -32.68 30.20
C VAL A 84 -17.08 -32.85 31.56
N TRP A 85 -15.76 -32.64 31.58
CA TRP A 85 -14.92 -32.77 32.78
C TRP A 85 -14.67 -31.44 33.51
N ILE A 86 -15.29 -30.34 33.07
CA ILE A 86 -15.22 -29.07 33.79
C ILE A 86 -16.03 -29.16 35.08
N ASP A 87 -15.41 -28.75 36.19
CA ASP A 87 -16.08 -28.64 37.47
C ASP A 87 -17.19 -27.57 37.38
N PRO A 88 -18.47 -27.94 37.57
CA PRO A 88 -19.59 -27.01 37.46
C PRO A 88 -19.59 -25.92 38.55
N PHE A 89 -18.77 -26.06 39.60
CA PHE A 89 -18.71 -25.12 40.73
C PHE A 89 -17.54 -24.14 40.67
N ASP A 90 -16.64 -24.27 39.68
CA ASP A 90 -15.48 -23.38 39.52
C ASP A 90 -15.82 -22.06 38.78
N LYS A 91 -17.11 -21.85 38.45
CA LYS A 91 -17.61 -20.59 37.88
C LYS A 91 -17.86 -19.56 39.00
N LYS A 92 -16.85 -18.74 39.31
CA LYS A 92 -17.01 -17.50 40.10
C LYS A 92 -17.26 -16.30 39.20
#